data_AF-A0A2G9U7N6-F1
#
_entry.id   AF-A0A2G9U7N6-F1
#
_cell.length_a   1.000
_cell.length_b   1.000
_cell.length_c   1.000
_cell.angle_alpha   90.00
_cell.angle_beta   90.00
_cell.angle_gamma   90.00
#
_symmetry.space_group_name_H-M   'P 1'
#
loop_
_entity.id
_entity.type
_entity.pdbx_description
1 polymer ?
#
loop_
_entity_poly.entity_id
_entity_poly.type
_entity_poly.pdbx_seq_one_letter_code
_entity_poly.pdbx_strand_id
1 'polypeptide(L)'
;MFFGGGKRQRERGVRPTVHQMKVSLEQLYNGFSKKLKVTRTVICTDCKGLGGAAGSVVKCSDCKGRGMIIRVMQLAPGMIQQVQSPCSACKGAGEIIPAKDRCKGCQGQKKRKVEEILEVHVEKGMKDGDKIMFEGRGDEDHDVPPGDIVIILDEKDHNTFFRKGDNLVMNLEIERKVEEILEVHVEKGMKDGDKIMFEGRGDEDHDVPPGDIVIILDEKDHNTFFRKGDNLVMNLEIELVEAMCGFSRVIKTLDDRTLFFNVLPGEVIKHADMKVIYGEGMPHRRNPQEKGDLILQFRVIFPERLTADARKKLSELLPGKSECLVGDDDEVFELNEIAVNRYRHEESHHGGEEGGVRCQHQ
;
A
#
# COMPACT_ATOMS: atom_id res chain seq x y z
N MET A 1 0.06 -31.35 -67.71
CA MET A 1 -1.42 -31.20 -67.67
C MET A 1 -1.79 -30.40 -66.43
N PHE A 2 -2.55 -29.31 -66.67
CA PHE A 2 -3.44 -28.55 -65.77
C PHE A 2 -2.91 -27.89 -64.49
N PHE A 3 -2.62 -26.58 -64.63
CA PHE A 3 -2.69 -25.58 -63.56
C PHE A 3 -4.14 -25.38 -63.13
N GLY A 4 -4.50 -25.81 -61.93
CA GLY A 4 -5.82 -25.58 -61.31
C GLY A 4 -5.85 -24.28 -60.50
N GLY A 5 -5.94 -23.13 -61.17
CA GLY A 5 -6.16 -21.84 -60.53
C GLY A 5 -7.61 -21.70 -60.04
N GLY A 6 -7.89 -22.17 -58.82
CA GLY A 6 -9.16 -21.95 -58.15
C GLY A 6 -9.39 -20.46 -57.89
N LYS A 7 -10.39 -19.86 -58.55
CA LYS A 7 -10.92 -18.54 -58.22
C LYS A 7 -11.42 -18.55 -56.77
N ARG A 8 -10.64 -18.00 -55.84
CA ARG A 8 -11.16 -17.61 -54.51
C ARG A 8 -12.23 -16.55 -54.74
N GLN A 9 -13.48 -16.96 -54.58
CA GLN A 9 -14.63 -16.09 -54.49
C GLN A 9 -14.37 -15.12 -53.32
N ARG A 10 -14.06 -13.86 -53.61
CA ARG A 10 -14.00 -12.82 -52.57
C ARG A 10 -15.41 -12.70 -52.00
N GLU A 11 -15.58 -13.10 -50.74
CA GLU A 11 -16.79 -12.85 -49.98
C GLU A 11 -17.09 -11.35 -50.01
N ARG A 12 -18.27 -11.01 -50.54
CA ARG A 12 -18.79 -9.64 -50.56
C ARG A 12 -19.45 -9.39 -49.21
N GLY A 13 -18.67 -8.96 -48.22
CA GLY A 13 -19.14 -8.62 -46.88
C GLY A 13 -18.19 -7.67 -46.18
N VAL A 14 -18.65 -7.06 -45.09
CA VAL A 14 -17.79 -6.25 -44.21
C VAL A 14 -16.75 -7.16 -43.55
N ARG A 15 -15.52 -6.67 -43.37
CA ARG A 15 -14.46 -7.46 -42.73
C ARG A 15 -14.83 -7.79 -41.28
N PRO A 16 -14.48 -8.99 -40.77
CA PRO A 16 -14.78 -9.34 -39.40
C PRO A 16 -14.02 -8.45 -38.42
N THR A 17 -14.71 -8.07 -37.33
CA THR A 17 -14.13 -7.31 -36.23
C THR A 17 -13.50 -8.29 -35.24
N VAL A 18 -12.20 -8.15 -34.99
CA VAL A 18 -11.43 -9.07 -34.14
C VAL A 18 -11.23 -8.47 -32.75
N HIS A 19 -11.56 -9.23 -31.71
CA HIS A 19 -11.31 -8.88 -30.32
C HIS A 19 -10.47 -9.96 -29.63
N GLN A 20 -9.43 -9.55 -28.90
CA GLN A 20 -8.64 -10.46 -28.06
C GLN A 20 -9.23 -10.50 -26.66
N MET A 21 -9.52 -11.70 -26.15
CA MET A 21 -9.98 -11.93 -24.78
C MET A 21 -8.90 -12.66 -24.01
N LYS A 22 -8.36 -12.00 -22.98
CA LYS A 22 -7.40 -12.63 -22.06
C LYS A 22 -8.10 -13.65 -21.17
N VAL A 23 -7.60 -14.88 -21.14
CA VAL A 23 -8.13 -16.01 -20.37
C VAL A 23 -7.01 -16.62 -19.53
N SER A 24 -7.29 -16.98 -18.28
CA SER A 24 -6.32 -17.68 -17.45
C SER A 24 -6.35 -19.20 -17.66
N LEU A 25 -5.27 -19.89 -17.28
CA LEU A 25 -5.17 -21.34 -17.40
C LEU A 25 -6.30 -22.07 -16.65
N GLU A 26 -6.71 -21.58 -15.48
CA GLU A 26 -7.79 -22.15 -14.68
C GLU A 26 -9.16 -21.98 -15.35
N GLN A 27 -9.35 -20.87 -16.08
CA GLN A 27 -10.56 -20.60 -16.85
C GLN A 27 -10.66 -21.53 -18.06
N LEU A 28 -9.55 -21.80 -18.75
CA LEU A 28 -9.49 -22.78 -19.83
C LEU A 28 -9.68 -24.22 -19.32
N TYR A 29 -9.23 -24.51 -18.09
CA TYR A 29 -9.39 -25.82 -17.46
C TYR A 29 -10.83 -26.10 -17.02
N ASN A 30 -11.47 -25.14 -16.35
CA ASN A 30 -12.81 -25.32 -15.77
C ASN A 30 -13.94 -24.92 -16.72
N GLY A 31 -13.65 -24.15 -17.77
CA GLY A 31 -14.66 -23.53 -18.63
C GLY A 31 -15.39 -22.40 -17.89
N PHE A 32 -15.83 -21.38 -18.63
CA PHE A 32 -16.58 -20.27 -18.04
C PHE A 32 -17.34 -19.47 -19.10
N SER A 33 -18.30 -18.66 -18.66
CA SER A 33 -19.04 -17.72 -19.50
C SER A 33 -18.73 -16.30 -19.07
N LYS A 34 -18.39 -15.41 -20.01
CA LYS A 34 -18.10 -14.00 -19.72
C LYS A 34 -18.88 -13.07 -20.63
N LYS A 35 -19.53 -12.08 -20.02
CA LYS A 35 -20.18 -10.99 -20.75
C LYS A 35 -19.12 -9.98 -21.22
N LEU A 36 -18.89 -9.91 -22.52
CA LEU A 36 -17.97 -8.98 -23.15
C LEU A 36 -18.75 -7.83 -23.80
N LYS A 37 -18.41 -6.60 -23.43
CA LYS A 37 -18.93 -5.40 -24.06
C LYS A 37 -18.14 -5.10 -25.33
N VAL A 38 -18.78 -5.22 -26.49
CA VAL A 38 -18.19 -4.96 -27.81
C VAL A 38 -18.78 -3.68 -28.39
N THR A 39 -17.96 -2.88 -29.07
CA THR A 39 -18.42 -1.70 -29.81
C THR A 39 -18.44 -2.02 -31.29
N ARG A 40 -19.59 -1.91 -31.93
CA ARG A 40 -19.76 -2.09 -33.38
C ARG A 40 -20.33 -0.84 -34.03
N THR A 41 -20.09 -0.69 -35.32
CA THR A 41 -20.59 0.42 -36.13
C THR A 41 -21.84 -0.02 -36.86
N VAL A 42 -22.99 0.58 -36.54
CA VAL A 42 -24.28 0.30 -37.20
C VAL A 42 -24.71 1.47 -38.06
N ILE A 43 -25.60 1.21 -39.02
CA ILE A 43 -26.21 2.28 -39.82
C ILE A 43 -27.05 3.17 -38.90
N CYS A 44 -26.94 4.49 -39.06
CA CYS A 44 -27.66 5.42 -38.20
C CYS A 44 -29.18 5.26 -38.36
N THR A 45 -29.86 4.73 -37.33
CA THR A 45 -31.32 4.51 -37.35
C THR A 45 -32.12 5.80 -37.50
N ASP A 46 -31.66 6.94 -36.96
CA ASP A 46 -32.38 8.23 -37.01
C ASP A 46 -32.49 8.80 -38.43
N CYS A 47 -31.50 8.53 -39.28
CA CYS A 47 -31.48 9.02 -40.67
C CYS A 47 -31.43 7.89 -41.71
N LYS A 48 -31.56 6.63 -41.28
CA LYS A 48 -31.50 5.43 -42.12
C LYS A 48 -30.32 5.41 -43.09
N GLY A 49 -29.15 5.88 -42.62
CA GLY A 49 -27.93 5.95 -43.43
C GLY A 49 -27.84 7.13 -44.42
N LEU A 50 -28.81 8.06 -44.43
CA LEU A 50 -28.76 9.25 -45.30
C LEU A 50 -27.81 10.34 -44.78
N GLY A 51 -27.59 10.41 -43.46
CA GLY A 51 -26.72 11.40 -42.80
C GLY A 51 -27.39 12.73 -42.50
N GLY A 52 -28.59 12.98 -43.03
CA GLY A 52 -29.39 14.18 -42.82
C GLY A 52 -30.88 13.92 -43.01
N ALA A 53 -31.69 14.98 -42.98
CA ALA A 53 -33.12 14.89 -43.31
C ALA A 53 -33.34 14.40 -44.75
N ALA A 54 -34.47 13.74 -45.03
CA ALA A 54 -34.78 13.27 -46.38
C ALA A 54 -34.79 14.45 -47.38
N GLY A 55 -34.01 14.36 -48.46
CA GLY A 55 -33.85 15.41 -49.47
C GLY A 55 -32.80 16.49 -49.16
N SER A 56 -32.15 16.46 -47.99
CA SER A 56 -31.08 17.41 -47.62
C SER A 56 -29.70 17.08 -48.21
N VAL A 57 -29.56 15.90 -48.82
CA VAL A 57 -28.31 15.42 -49.39
C VAL A 57 -28.15 16.00 -50.79
N VAL A 58 -27.16 16.89 -50.98
CA VAL A 58 -26.91 17.56 -52.26
C VAL A 58 -25.64 17.02 -52.89
N LYS A 59 -25.66 16.79 -54.21
CA LYS A 59 -24.44 16.39 -54.95
C LYS A 59 -23.41 17.50 -54.87
N CYS A 60 -22.16 17.15 -54.57
CA CYS A 60 -21.07 18.10 -54.51
C CYS A 60 -20.86 18.75 -55.88
N SER A 61 -20.91 20.09 -55.95
CA SER A 61 -20.71 20.89 -57.16
C SER A 61 -19.32 20.68 -57.78
N ASP A 62 -18.30 20.62 -56.93
CA ASP A 62 -16.89 20.70 -57.35
C ASP A 62 -16.40 19.40 -57.99
N CYS A 63 -16.90 18.27 -57.50
CA CYS A 63 -16.61 16.94 -58.08
C CYS A 63 -17.78 16.34 -58.86
N LYS A 64 -18.91 17.06 -58.97
CA LYS A 64 -20.15 16.60 -59.61
C LYS A 64 -20.59 15.20 -59.14
N GLY A 65 -20.50 14.94 -57.84
CA GLY A 65 -20.86 13.65 -57.24
C GLY A 65 -19.77 12.56 -57.29
N ARG A 66 -18.59 12.83 -57.87
CA ARG A 66 -17.53 11.82 -58.03
C ARG A 66 -16.65 11.60 -56.80
N GLY A 67 -16.71 12.49 -55.81
CA GLY A 67 -15.88 12.43 -54.60
C GLY A 67 -14.39 12.73 -54.81
N MET A 68 -13.88 12.64 -56.04
CA MET A 68 -12.47 12.84 -56.41
C MET A 68 -12.33 13.93 -57.47
N ILE A 69 -11.22 14.66 -57.44
CA ILE A 69 -10.81 15.64 -58.45
C ILE A 69 -9.43 15.26 -58.98
N ILE A 70 -9.28 15.24 -60.30
CA ILE A 70 -8.01 14.98 -60.98
C ILE A 70 -7.19 16.26 -60.95
N ARG A 71 -6.01 16.22 -60.31
CA ARG A 71 -5.03 17.30 -60.34
C ARG A 71 -3.88 16.90 -61.25
N VAL A 72 -3.53 17.78 -62.18
CA VAL A 72 -2.38 17.57 -63.07
C VAL A 72 -1.14 18.13 -62.38
N MET A 73 -0.17 17.28 -62.06
CA MET A 73 1.11 17.68 -61.48
C MET A 73 2.20 17.55 -62.55
N GLN A 74 2.87 18.66 -62.89
CA GLN A 74 4.05 18.63 -63.78
C GLN A 74 5.27 18.25 -62.95
N LEU A 75 5.84 17.09 -63.24
CA LEU A 75 7.06 16.61 -62.58
C LEU A 75 8.32 16.99 -63.37
N ALA A 76 8.20 17.16 -64.68
CA ALA A 76 9.27 17.60 -65.57
C ALA A 76 8.68 18.25 -66.86
N PRO A 77 9.46 19.04 -67.61
CA PRO A 77 9.05 19.53 -68.92
C PRO A 77 8.65 18.36 -69.84
N GLY A 78 7.39 18.36 -70.30
CA GLY A 78 6.82 17.29 -71.13
C GLY A 78 6.26 16.07 -70.37
N MET A 79 6.40 16.01 -69.04
CA MET A 79 5.92 14.88 -68.23
C MET A 79 4.88 15.35 -67.19
N ILE A 80 3.60 15.15 -67.53
CA ILE A 80 2.46 15.41 -66.64
C ILE A 80 1.95 14.12 -66.02
N GLN A 81 1.77 14.11 -64.70
CA GLN A 81 1.08 13.02 -64.00
C GLN A 81 -0.30 13.50 -63.54
N GLN A 82 -1.34 12.79 -63.95
CA GLN A 82 -2.69 13.01 -63.43
C GLN A 82 -2.83 12.26 -62.10
N VAL A 83 -2.91 13.00 -61.01
CA VAL A 83 -3.08 12.44 -59.67
C VAL A 83 -4.55 12.61 -59.25
N GLN A 84 -5.21 11.51 -58.88
CA GLN A 84 -6.54 11.56 -58.31
C GLN A 84 -6.45 11.95 -56.83
N SER A 85 -7.04 13.09 -56.48
CA SER A 85 -7.08 13.59 -55.09
C SER A 85 -8.54 13.63 -54.60
N PRO A 86 -8.80 13.40 -53.30
CA PRO A 86 -10.15 13.57 -52.76
C PRO A 86 -10.60 15.02 -52.93
N CYS A 87 -11.85 15.20 -53.35
CA CYS A 87 -12.46 16.52 -53.50
C CYS A 87 -12.40 17.26 -52.16
N SER A 88 -11.82 18.47 -52.14
CA SER A 88 -11.67 19.25 -50.91
C SER A 88 -13.00 19.70 -50.30
N ALA A 89 -14.03 19.92 -51.13
CA ALA A 89 -15.34 20.40 -50.66
C ALA A 89 -16.19 19.31 -49.99
N CYS A 90 -16.22 18.08 -50.53
CA CYS A 90 -16.96 16.96 -49.94
C CYS A 90 -16.09 15.93 -49.22
N LYS A 91 -14.78 16.17 -49.14
CA LYS A 91 -13.78 15.29 -48.50
C LYS A 91 -13.87 13.83 -48.95
N GLY A 92 -14.16 13.60 -50.24
CA GLY A 92 -14.30 12.23 -50.78
C GLY A 92 -15.72 11.68 -50.81
N ALA A 93 -16.68 12.28 -50.09
CA ALA A 93 -18.03 11.72 -49.95
C ALA A 93 -18.92 11.85 -51.21
N GLY A 94 -18.57 12.72 -52.15
CA GLY A 94 -19.37 13.01 -53.36
C GLY A 94 -20.66 13.81 -53.10
N GLU A 95 -21.14 13.83 -51.87
CA GLU A 95 -22.33 14.53 -51.42
C GLU A 95 -21.99 15.51 -50.28
N ILE A 96 -22.79 16.57 -50.16
CA ILE A 96 -22.67 17.58 -49.10
C ILE A 96 -24.03 17.69 -48.40
N ILE A 97 -24.01 17.61 -47.07
CA ILE A 97 -25.18 17.81 -46.22
C ILE A 97 -24.99 19.16 -45.49
N PRO A 98 -25.89 20.13 -45.69
CA PRO A 98 -25.86 21.42 -45.00
C PRO A 98 -25.80 21.22 -43.49
N ALA A 99 -25.01 22.03 -42.78
CA ALA A 99 -24.77 21.85 -41.34
C ALA A 99 -26.05 21.83 -40.49
N LYS A 100 -27.09 22.57 -40.92
CA LYS A 100 -28.41 22.63 -40.27
C LYS A 100 -29.21 21.33 -40.40
N ASP A 101 -29.00 20.59 -41.49
CA ASP A 101 -29.79 19.41 -41.86
C ASP A 101 -29.06 18.10 -41.55
N ARG A 102 -27.86 18.19 -40.97
CA ARG A 102 -27.13 17.02 -40.49
C ARG A 102 -27.93 16.32 -39.40
N CYS A 103 -28.00 15.00 -39.51
CA CYS A 103 -28.62 14.18 -38.48
C CYS A 103 -27.94 14.45 -37.14
N LYS A 104 -28.72 14.76 -36.10
CA LYS A 104 -28.17 15.05 -34.77
C LYS A 104 -27.43 13.84 -34.16
N GLY A 105 -27.87 12.62 -34.49
CA GLY A 105 -27.31 11.39 -33.96
C GLY A 105 -25.98 10.94 -34.59
N CYS A 106 -25.76 11.16 -35.89
CA CYS A 106 -24.50 10.78 -36.57
C CYS A 106 -23.70 11.96 -37.12
N GLN A 107 -24.21 13.19 -36.98
CA GLN A 107 -23.59 14.43 -37.45
C GLN A 107 -23.17 14.42 -38.93
N GLY A 108 -23.92 13.70 -39.79
CA GLY A 108 -23.61 13.55 -41.21
C GLY A 108 -22.75 12.35 -41.57
N GLN A 109 -22.30 11.55 -40.60
CA GLN A 109 -21.43 10.38 -40.83
C GLN A 109 -22.17 9.12 -41.31
N LYS A 110 -23.50 9.15 -41.37
CA LYS A 110 -24.39 8.06 -41.83
C LYS A 110 -24.35 6.77 -40.97
N LYS A 111 -23.35 6.61 -40.10
CA LYS A 111 -23.16 5.47 -39.18
C LYS A 111 -23.02 5.94 -37.73
N ARG A 112 -23.23 5.04 -36.77
CA ARG A 112 -23.04 5.27 -35.33
C ARG A 112 -22.34 4.08 -34.68
N LYS A 113 -21.52 4.35 -33.66
CA LYS A 113 -20.97 3.30 -32.80
C LYS A 113 -22.01 2.95 -31.73
N VAL A 114 -22.32 1.67 -31.59
CA VAL A 114 -23.23 1.11 -30.60
C VAL A 114 -22.48 0.06 -29.79
N GLU A 115 -22.73 0.06 -28.48
CA GLU A 115 -22.17 -0.92 -27.57
C GLU A 115 -23.17 -2.06 -27.37
N GLU A 116 -22.71 -3.29 -27.47
CA GLU A 116 -23.50 -4.51 -27.30
C GLU A 116 -22.78 -5.47 -26.34
N ILE A 117 -23.53 -6.14 -25.48
CA ILE A 117 -22.99 -7.11 -24.53
C ILE A 117 -23.19 -8.50 -25.10
N LEU A 118 -22.10 -9.19 -25.44
CA LEU A 118 -22.10 -10.57 -25.93
C LEU A 118 -21.71 -11.51 -24.79
N GLU A 119 -22.44 -12.62 -24.63
CA GLU A 119 -22.06 -13.68 -23.71
C GLU A 119 -21.15 -14.68 -24.43
N VAL A 120 -19.90 -14.76 -23.97
CA VAL A 120 -18.86 -15.58 -24.58
C VAL A 120 -18.68 -16.82 -23.73
N HIS A 121 -18.97 -17.98 -24.31
CA HIS A 121 -18.81 -19.27 -23.66
C HIS A 121 -17.46 -19.87 -24.03
N VAL A 122 -16.58 -20.01 -23.05
CA VAL A 122 -15.27 -20.66 -23.20
C VAL A 122 -15.39 -22.08 -22.64
N GLU A 123 -15.27 -23.06 -23.51
CA GLU A 123 -15.36 -24.47 -23.15
C GLU A 123 -14.05 -24.98 -22.54
N LYS A 124 -14.18 -26.06 -21.76
CA LYS A 124 -13.04 -26.74 -21.14
C LYS A 124 -12.09 -27.24 -22.22
N GLY A 125 -10.80 -26.95 -22.07
CA GLY A 125 -9.75 -27.44 -22.95
C GLY A 125 -9.50 -26.60 -24.20
N MET A 126 -10.27 -25.51 -24.42
CA MET A 126 -9.96 -24.51 -25.46
C MET A 126 -8.49 -24.04 -25.33
N LYS A 127 -7.86 -23.75 -26.47
CA LYS A 127 -6.43 -23.44 -26.61
C LYS A 127 -6.23 -21.95 -26.90
N ASP A 128 -5.02 -21.48 -26.65
CA ASP A 128 -4.60 -20.16 -27.13
C ASP A 128 -4.85 -20.02 -28.65
N GLY A 129 -5.39 -18.89 -29.05
CA GLY A 129 -5.74 -18.61 -30.45
C GLY A 129 -7.08 -19.19 -30.94
N ASP A 130 -7.80 -19.96 -30.11
CA ASP A 130 -9.14 -20.45 -30.46
C ASP A 130 -10.10 -19.28 -30.72
N LYS A 131 -11.02 -19.47 -31.67
CA LYS A 131 -11.89 -18.42 -32.21
C LYS A 131 -13.36 -18.70 -31.92
N ILE A 132 -14.01 -17.75 -31.26
CA ILE A 132 -15.46 -17.77 -31.03
C ILE A 132 -16.08 -16.72 -31.96
N MET A 133 -16.94 -17.16 -32.88
CA MET A 133 -17.54 -16.30 -33.91
C MET A 133 -19.00 -15.97 -33.59
N PHE A 134 -19.34 -14.69 -33.72
CA PHE A 134 -20.71 -14.18 -33.63
C PHE A 134 -21.13 -13.64 -34.98
N GLU A 135 -21.85 -14.47 -35.74
CA GLU A 135 -22.26 -14.19 -37.12
C GLU A 135 -23.17 -12.95 -37.21
N GLY A 136 -22.87 -12.05 -38.15
CA GLY A 136 -23.66 -10.85 -38.44
C GLY A 136 -23.72 -9.81 -37.31
N ARG A 137 -22.89 -9.97 -36.26
CA ARG A 137 -22.82 -9.05 -35.12
C ARG A 137 -21.72 -7.99 -35.26
N GLY A 138 -20.96 -8.00 -36.34
CA GLY A 138 -19.87 -7.05 -36.62
C GLY A 138 -20.34 -5.70 -37.15
N ASP A 139 -19.42 -5.00 -37.80
CA ASP A 139 -19.70 -3.70 -38.41
C ASP A 139 -20.65 -3.81 -39.61
N GLU A 140 -21.53 -2.82 -39.75
CA GLU A 140 -22.49 -2.69 -40.84
C GLU A 140 -22.03 -1.65 -41.87
N ASP A 141 -22.34 -1.90 -43.13
CA ASP A 141 -22.13 -0.95 -44.22
C ASP A 141 -23.31 -0.97 -45.19
N HIS A 142 -23.41 0.08 -46.01
CA HIS A 142 -24.50 0.22 -46.96
C HIS A 142 -24.38 -0.84 -48.07
N ASP A 143 -25.51 -1.46 -48.43
CA ASP A 143 -25.63 -2.45 -49.51
C ASP A 143 -24.78 -3.73 -49.36
N VAL A 144 -24.27 -4.02 -48.16
CA VAL A 144 -23.57 -5.27 -47.83
C VAL A 144 -24.07 -5.87 -46.52
N PRO A 145 -24.08 -7.22 -46.40
CA PRO A 145 -24.38 -7.88 -45.13
C PRO A 145 -23.42 -7.43 -44.01
N PRO A 146 -23.90 -7.34 -42.75
CA PRO A 146 -23.05 -7.09 -41.59
C PRO A 146 -21.90 -8.08 -41.50
N GLY A 147 -20.75 -7.62 -41.03
CA GLY A 147 -19.61 -8.51 -40.75
C GLY A 147 -19.84 -9.34 -39.49
N ASP A 148 -18.85 -10.17 -39.16
CA ASP A 148 -18.87 -11.00 -37.94
C ASP A 148 -18.01 -10.39 -36.84
N ILE A 149 -18.30 -10.73 -35.58
CA ILE A 149 -17.35 -10.53 -34.47
C ILE A 149 -16.61 -11.83 -34.23
N VAL A 150 -15.28 -11.76 -34.23
CA VAL A 150 -14.40 -12.90 -33.91
C VAL A 150 -13.65 -12.60 -32.64
N ILE A 151 -13.89 -13.40 -31.60
CA ILE A 151 -13.16 -13.34 -30.34
C ILE A 151 -12.05 -14.38 -30.39
N ILE A 152 -10.81 -13.92 -30.27
CA ILE A 152 -9.62 -14.77 -30.19
C ILE A 152 -9.23 -14.88 -28.72
N LEU A 153 -9.12 -16.11 -28.22
CA LEU A 153 -8.64 -16.36 -26.86
C LEU A 153 -7.14 -16.11 -26.80
N ASP A 154 -6.71 -15.37 -25.77
CA ASP A 154 -5.33 -15.02 -25.48
C ASP A 154 -4.99 -15.62 -24.10
N GLU A 155 -4.27 -16.74 -24.08
CA GLU A 155 -3.89 -17.44 -22.84
C GLU A 155 -2.87 -16.60 -22.08
N LYS A 156 -3.20 -16.25 -20.83
CA LYS A 156 -2.27 -15.54 -19.95
C LYS A 156 -1.18 -16.47 -19.45
N ASP A 157 0.04 -15.95 -19.42
CA ASP A 157 1.15 -16.59 -18.72
C ASP A 157 0.77 -16.88 -17.26
N HIS A 158 1.01 -18.11 -16.80
CA HIS A 158 0.77 -18.54 -15.43
C HIS A 158 2.10 -18.73 -14.70
N ASN A 159 2.19 -18.25 -13.47
CA ASN A 159 3.47 -18.14 -12.74
C ASN A 159 4.15 -19.49 -12.47
N THR A 160 3.39 -20.58 -12.37
CA THR A 160 3.95 -21.91 -12.05
C THR A 160 3.81 -22.92 -13.17
N PHE A 161 2.91 -22.70 -14.13
CA PHE A 161 2.54 -23.70 -15.12
C PHE A 161 2.58 -23.06 -16.50
N PHE A 162 3.03 -23.81 -17.49
CA PHE A 162 2.82 -23.43 -18.89
C PHE A 162 2.27 -24.63 -19.65
N ARG A 163 1.36 -24.36 -20.57
CA ARG A 163 0.73 -25.41 -21.38
C ARG A 163 1.66 -25.83 -22.51
N LYS A 164 1.86 -27.13 -22.67
CA LYS A 164 2.58 -27.75 -23.78
C LYS A 164 1.71 -28.80 -24.44
N GLY A 165 0.92 -28.36 -25.42
CA GLY A 165 -0.09 -29.19 -26.07
C GLY A 165 -1.20 -29.54 -25.08
N ASP A 166 -1.32 -30.83 -24.76
CA ASP A 166 -2.32 -31.34 -23.80
C ASP A 166 -1.72 -31.54 -22.39
N ASN A 167 -0.44 -31.22 -22.19
CA ASN A 167 0.24 -31.32 -20.90
C ASN A 167 0.38 -29.95 -20.23
N LEU A 168 0.33 -29.91 -18.91
CA LEU A 168 0.77 -28.78 -18.09
C LEU A 168 2.18 -29.07 -17.58
N VAL A 169 3.12 -28.18 -17.87
CA VAL A 169 4.51 -28.30 -17.41
C VAL A 169 4.72 -27.29 -16.29
N MET A 170 5.26 -27.76 -15.17
CA MET A 170 5.62 -26.92 -14.03
C MET A 170 7.12 -26.64 -14.07
N ASN A 171 7.52 -25.37 -14.07
CA ASN A 171 8.91 -24.99 -13.83
C ASN A 171 9.09 -24.78 -12.33
N LEU A 172 9.80 -25.71 -11.68
CA LEU A 172 10.24 -25.56 -10.30
C LEU A 172 11.62 -24.88 -10.32
N GLU A 173 11.66 -23.56 -10.19
CA GLU A 173 12.87 -22.85 -9.81
C GLU A 173 13.09 -23.07 -8.30
N ILE A 174 13.98 -23.99 -7.95
CA ILE A 174 14.30 -24.28 -6.54
C ILE A 174 15.36 -23.27 -6.09
N GLU A 175 14.92 -22.14 -5.58
CA GLU A 175 15.77 -21.27 -4.77
C GLU A 175 16.00 -21.94 -3.40
N ARG A 176 17.19 -22.52 -3.18
CA ARG A 176 17.58 -23.04 -1.86
C ARG A 176 17.91 -21.87 -0.94
N LYS A 177 16.91 -21.32 -0.24
CA LYS A 177 17.16 -20.46 0.93
C LYS A 177 17.60 -21.36 2.09
N VAL A 178 18.86 -21.21 2.51
CA VAL A 178 19.39 -21.88 3.71
C VAL A 178 19.16 -20.94 4.87
N GLU A 179 18.22 -21.27 5.75
CA GLU A 179 18.03 -20.54 7.01
C GLU A 179 19.03 -21.09 8.04
N GLU A 180 20.05 -20.30 8.38
CA GLU A 180 21.00 -20.61 9.46
C GLU A 180 20.56 -19.91 10.74
N ILE A 181 20.46 -20.65 11.84
CA ILE A 181 20.14 -20.09 13.16
C ILE A 181 21.47 -19.69 13.82
N LEU A 182 21.67 -18.40 14.04
CA LEU A 182 22.83 -17.87 14.76
C LEU A 182 22.51 -17.78 16.25
N GLU A 183 23.24 -18.56 17.06
CA GLU A 183 23.17 -18.46 18.52
C GLU A 183 24.00 -17.25 18.98
N VAL A 184 23.31 -16.23 19.51
CA VAL A 184 23.94 -15.00 20.00
C VAL A 184 24.09 -15.09 21.51
N HIS A 185 25.34 -15.15 21.99
CA HIS A 185 25.64 -15.13 23.41
C HIS A 185 25.84 -13.69 23.91
N VAL A 186 24.92 -13.22 24.74
CA VAL A 186 25.02 -11.91 25.41
C VAL A 186 25.74 -12.09 26.75
N GLU A 187 26.90 -11.47 26.88
CA GLU A 187 27.70 -11.52 28.11
C GLU A 187 27.16 -10.59 29.20
N LYS A 188 27.43 -10.96 30.46
CA LYS A 188 27.09 -10.11 31.61
C LYS A 188 27.80 -8.76 31.52
N GLY A 189 27.03 -7.68 31.66
CA GLY A 189 27.55 -6.32 31.67
C GLY A 189 27.63 -5.66 30.30
N MET A 190 27.21 -6.36 29.22
CA MET A 190 26.94 -5.73 27.94
C MET A 190 25.91 -4.61 28.07
N LYS A 191 26.05 -3.58 27.25
CA LYS A 191 25.26 -2.34 27.27
C LYS A 191 24.42 -2.23 26.01
N ASP A 192 23.38 -1.41 26.07
CA ASP A 192 22.68 -0.94 24.88
C ASP A 192 23.67 -0.40 23.84
N GLY A 193 23.49 -0.81 22.59
CA GLY A 193 24.36 -0.47 21.47
C GLY A 193 25.67 -1.27 21.36
N ASP A 194 25.97 -2.20 22.30
CA ASP A 194 27.12 -3.10 22.14
C ASP A 194 26.94 -3.97 20.89
N LYS A 195 28.04 -4.20 20.16
CA LYS A 195 28.04 -4.93 18.89
C LYS A 195 28.65 -6.32 19.06
N ILE A 196 27.98 -7.32 18.49
CA ILE A 196 28.46 -8.70 18.37
C ILE A 196 28.63 -8.98 16.87
N MET A 197 29.85 -9.26 16.44
CA MET A 197 30.18 -9.49 15.04
C MET A 197 30.36 -10.99 14.76
N PHE A 198 29.76 -11.45 13.67
CA PHE A 198 29.92 -12.79 13.11
C PHE A 198 30.58 -12.66 11.74
N GLU A 199 31.89 -12.87 11.70
CA GLU A 199 32.69 -12.72 10.48
C GLU A 199 32.30 -13.76 9.41
N GLY A 200 32.10 -13.30 8.18
CA GLY A 200 31.79 -14.15 7.02
C GLY A 200 30.43 -14.88 7.08
N ARG A 201 29.49 -14.37 7.87
CA ARG A 201 28.14 -14.93 8.02
C ARG A 201 27.03 -14.13 7.31
N GLY A 202 27.38 -13.06 6.63
CA GLY A 202 26.45 -12.22 5.87
C GLY A 202 26.06 -12.83 4.53
N ASP A 203 25.32 -12.06 3.74
CA ASP A 203 24.85 -12.50 2.42
C ASP A 203 26.03 -12.87 1.50
N GLU A 204 25.88 -13.99 0.79
CA GLU A 204 26.87 -14.51 -0.17
C GLU A 204 26.34 -14.32 -1.60
N ASP A 205 27.17 -13.74 -2.47
CA ASP A 205 26.89 -13.52 -3.89
C ASP A 205 27.96 -14.19 -4.77
N HIS A 206 27.65 -14.42 -6.05
CA HIS A 206 28.60 -15.04 -6.99
C HIS A 206 29.87 -14.18 -7.13
N ASP A 207 31.03 -14.79 -6.88
CA ASP A 207 32.37 -14.17 -6.91
C ASP A 207 32.64 -13.09 -5.83
N VAL A 208 31.80 -12.98 -4.81
CA VAL A 208 32.00 -12.05 -3.67
C VAL A 208 32.09 -12.84 -2.36
N PRO A 209 33.12 -12.65 -1.51
CA PRO A 209 33.18 -13.30 -0.21
C PRO A 209 32.00 -12.84 0.66
N PRO A 210 31.45 -13.71 1.53
CA PRO A 210 30.33 -13.37 2.38
C PRO A 210 30.70 -12.21 3.31
N GLY A 211 29.76 -11.27 3.47
CA GLY A 211 29.93 -10.13 4.39
C GLY A 211 29.88 -10.55 5.87
N ASP A 212 29.93 -9.57 6.77
CA ASP A 212 29.83 -9.80 8.21
C ASP A 212 28.41 -9.51 8.71
N ILE A 213 27.93 -10.30 9.67
CA ILE A 213 26.71 -9.96 10.42
C ILE A 213 27.11 -9.22 11.69
N VAL A 214 26.61 -7.99 11.83
CA VAL A 214 26.80 -7.18 13.04
C VAL A 214 25.46 -7.07 13.76
N ILE A 215 25.36 -7.72 14.91
CA ILE A 215 24.19 -7.65 15.78
C ILE A 215 24.43 -6.56 16.81
N ILE A 216 23.56 -5.55 16.82
CA ILE A 216 23.58 -4.46 17.79
C ILE A 216 22.55 -4.79 18.86
N LEU A 217 22.98 -4.79 20.12
CA LEU A 217 22.08 -5.02 21.25
C LEU A 217 21.17 -3.81 21.45
N ASP A 218 19.88 -4.08 21.61
CA ASP A 218 18.83 -3.10 21.91
C ASP A 218 18.22 -3.45 23.27
N GLU A 219 18.49 -2.62 24.28
CA GLU A 219 18.03 -2.84 25.66
C GLU A 219 16.54 -2.48 25.78
N LYS A 220 15.72 -3.49 26.08
CA LYS A 220 14.29 -3.28 26.34
C LYS A 220 14.03 -2.69 27.72
N ASP A 221 13.07 -1.77 27.78
CA ASP A 221 12.58 -1.23 29.03
C ASP A 221 12.06 -2.33 29.98
N HIS A 222 12.43 -2.23 31.25
CA HIS A 222 11.96 -3.13 32.29
C HIS A 222 10.94 -2.41 33.20
N ASN A 223 9.87 -3.12 33.59
CA ASN A 223 8.75 -2.53 34.33
C ASN A 223 9.13 -1.97 35.71
N THR A 224 10.18 -2.53 36.33
CA THR A 224 10.56 -2.22 37.72
C THR A 224 11.90 -1.51 37.85
N PHE A 225 12.80 -1.74 36.89
CA PHE A 225 14.20 -1.34 36.99
C PHE A 225 14.53 -0.48 35.80
N PHE A 226 15.22 0.62 36.05
CA PHE A 226 15.77 1.47 35.02
C PHE A 226 17.29 1.43 35.11
N ARG A 227 17.96 1.05 34.03
CA ARG A 227 19.42 0.99 34.00
C ARG A 227 19.99 2.39 33.80
N LYS A 228 20.92 2.78 34.66
CA LYS A 228 21.71 4.01 34.51
C LYS A 228 23.20 3.67 34.57
N GLY A 229 23.76 3.35 33.40
CA GLY A 229 25.13 2.86 33.30
C GLY A 229 25.26 1.48 33.94
N ASP A 230 26.07 1.38 34.99
CA ASP A 230 26.26 0.13 35.74
C ASP A 230 25.34 0.04 36.98
N ASN A 231 24.55 1.09 37.25
CA ASN A 231 23.61 1.14 38.36
C ASN A 231 22.19 0.81 37.90
N LEU A 232 21.37 0.31 38.83
CA LEU A 232 19.94 0.12 38.63
C LEU A 232 19.17 1.13 39.48
N VAL A 233 18.09 1.68 38.94
CA VAL A 233 17.17 2.56 39.65
C VAL A 233 15.83 1.85 39.77
N MET A 234 15.28 1.80 40.97
CA MET A 234 13.96 1.22 41.25
C MET A 234 13.09 2.26 41.95
N ASN A 235 11.90 2.48 41.42
CA ASN A 235 10.88 3.29 42.09
C ASN A 235 10.16 2.41 43.12
N LEU A 236 10.29 2.77 44.40
CA LEU A 236 9.63 2.08 45.49
C LEU A 236 8.49 2.92 46.05
N GLU A 237 7.28 2.40 45.95
CA GLU A 237 6.11 3.01 46.57
C GLU A 237 6.01 2.60 48.05
N ILE A 238 5.88 3.61 48.91
CA ILE A 238 5.76 3.43 50.37
C ILE A 238 4.60 4.26 50.88
N GLU A 239 3.93 3.78 51.93
CA GLU A 239 2.85 4.54 52.57
C GLU A 239 3.43 5.66 53.44
N LEU A 240 2.64 6.72 53.69
CA LEU A 240 3.05 7.81 54.58
C LEU A 240 3.48 7.33 55.98
N VAL A 241 2.80 6.32 56.52
CA VAL A 241 3.16 5.76 57.84
C VAL A 241 4.53 5.08 57.78
N GLU A 242 4.82 4.34 56.71
CA GLU A 242 6.12 3.69 56.49
C GLU A 242 7.24 4.73 56.31
N ALA A 243 6.96 5.81 55.60
CA ALA A 243 7.90 6.90 55.38
C ALA A 243 8.28 7.64 56.68
N MET A 244 7.39 7.66 57.68
CA MET A 244 7.61 8.36 58.95
C MET A 244 8.06 7.45 60.10
N CYS A 245 7.57 6.22 60.14
CA CYS A 245 7.78 5.29 61.26
C CYS A 245 8.81 4.21 60.96
N GLY A 246 9.41 4.23 59.77
CA GLY A 246 10.26 3.15 59.28
C GLY A 246 9.45 1.96 58.78
N PHE A 247 10.10 1.08 58.03
CA PHE A 247 9.50 -0.11 57.46
C PHE A 247 10.57 -1.13 57.11
N SER A 248 10.14 -2.33 56.75
CA SER A 248 11.01 -3.35 56.17
C SER A 248 10.39 -3.84 54.87
N ARG A 249 11.21 -4.11 53.87
CA ARG A 249 10.74 -4.55 52.56
C ARG A 249 11.62 -5.65 52.01
N VAL A 250 10.97 -6.53 51.25
CA VAL A 250 11.63 -7.56 50.47
C VAL A 250 11.39 -7.23 49.01
N ILE A 251 12.46 -7.11 48.24
CA ILE A 251 12.42 -6.88 46.80
C ILE A 251 13.05 -8.06 46.07
N LYS A 252 12.56 -8.37 44.87
CA LYS A 252 13.18 -9.35 43.98
C LYS A 252 14.15 -8.65 43.04
N THR A 253 15.34 -9.20 42.90
CA THR A 253 16.37 -8.72 41.98
C THR A 253 16.25 -9.38 40.60
N LEU A 254 17.06 -8.94 39.63
CA LEU A 254 17.10 -9.50 38.28
C LEU A 254 17.64 -10.94 38.20
N ASP A 255 18.30 -11.43 39.25
CA ASP A 255 18.79 -12.82 39.35
C ASP A 255 17.89 -13.71 40.23
N ASP A 256 16.63 -13.29 40.42
CA ASP A 256 15.60 -13.96 41.23
C ASP A 256 15.91 -14.09 42.73
N ARG A 257 17.01 -13.53 43.22
CA ARG A 257 17.27 -13.42 44.67
C ARG A 257 16.36 -12.38 45.30
N THR A 258 16.03 -12.60 46.57
CA THR A 258 15.31 -11.62 47.38
C THR A 258 16.27 -10.83 48.25
N LEU A 259 16.22 -9.51 48.16
CA LEU A 259 16.91 -8.61 49.05
C LEU A 259 15.95 -8.11 50.12
N PHE A 260 16.39 -8.18 51.37
CA PHE A 260 15.71 -7.60 52.51
C PHE A 260 16.47 -6.35 52.95
N PHE A 261 15.75 -5.26 53.15
CA PHE A 261 16.29 -4.07 53.80
C PHE A 261 15.26 -3.46 54.75
N ASN A 262 15.76 -2.73 55.73
CA ASN A 262 14.95 -2.06 56.74
C ASN A 262 15.38 -0.59 56.87
N VAL A 263 14.38 0.28 56.96
CA VAL A 263 14.53 1.68 57.33
C VAL A 263 14.11 1.77 58.79
N LEU A 264 15.04 2.24 59.63
CA LEU A 264 14.85 2.22 61.08
C LEU A 264 13.78 3.26 61.50
N PRO A 265 12.95 2.95 62.51
CA PRO A 265 12.02 3.93 63.06
C PRO A 265 12.72 5.21 63.53
N GLY A 266 12.19 6.36 63.12
CA GLY A 266 12.76 7.69 63.39
C GLY A 266 13.55 8.28 62.22
N GLU A 267 13.89 7.48 61.21
CA GLU A 267 14.39 7.99 59.93
C GLU A 267 13.20 8.34 59.02
N VAL A 268 13.07 9.61 58.66
CA VAL A 268 11.97 10.09 57.81
C VAL A 268 12.42 10.10 56.34
N ILE A 269 11.69 9.36 55.51
CA ILE A 269 11.88 9.35 54.06
C ILE A 269 10.96 10.36 53.40
N LYS A 270 11.52 11.23 52.57
CA LYS A 270 10.74 12.21 51.79
C LYS A 270 10.32 11.63 50.45
N HIS A 271 9.31 12.23 49.84
CA HIS A 271 8.98 11.94 48.45
C HIS A 271 10.17 12.27 47.54
N ALA A 272 10.45 11.40 46.58
CA ALA A 272 11.58 11.43 45.66
C ALA A 272 12.97 11.34 46.34
N ASP A 273 13.04 11.04 47.63
CA ASP A 273 14.31 10.76 48.29
C ASP A 273 14.94 9.48 47.71
N MET A 274 16.27 9.38 47.82
CA MET A 274 17.02 8.28 47.24
C MET A 274 17.91 7.60 48.27
N LYS A 275 17.88 6.26 48.29
CA LYS A 275 18.78 5.43 49.11
C LYS A 275 19.48 4.41 48.22
N VAL A 276 20.65 3.94 48.66
CA VAL A 276 21.50 3.05 47.87
C VAL A 276 21.70 1.73 48.60
N ILE A 277 21.54 0.63 47.86
CA ILE A 277 22.01 -0.71 48.24
C ILE A 277 23.24 -0.99 47.39
N TYR A 278 24.40 -0.98 48.03
CA TYR A 278 25.69 -1.14 47.35
C TYR A 278 25.85 -2.54 46.76
N GLY A 279 26.41 -2.62 45.56
CA GLY A 279 26.76 -3.89 44.91
C GLY A 279 25.58 -4.73 44.38
N GLU A 280 24.38 -4.14 44.27
CA GLU A 280 23.18 -4.83 43.76
C GLU A 280 22.65 -4.24 42.42
N GLY A 281 23.53 -3.56 41.68
CA GLY A 281 23.28 -3.02 40.32
C GLY A 281 23.62 -4.01 39.18
N MET A 282 23.99 -3.46 38.02
CA MET A 282 24.40 -4.25 36.85
C MET A 282 25.85 -4.75 36.98
N PRO A 283 26.17 -5.96 36.48
CA PRO A 283 27.54 -6.48 36.51
C PRO A 283 28.48 -5.67 35.60
N HIS A 284 29.73 -5.52 36.02
CA HIS A 284 30.75 -4.88 35.18
C HIS A 284 31.26 -5.85 34.10
N ARG A 285 31.43 -5.35 32.87
CA ARG A 285 31.85 -6.17 31.72
C ARG A 285 33.22 -6.86 31.92
N ARG A 286 34.19 -6.18 32.54
CA ARG A 286 35.53 -6.73 32.76
C ARG A 286 35.60 -7.69 33.95
N ASN A 287 34.77 -7.47 34.96
CA ASN A 287 34.71 -8.29 36.16
C ASN A 287 33.25 -8.53 36.56
N PRO A 288 32.61 -9.57 36.00
CA PRO A 288 31.18 -9.81 36.22
C PRO A 288 30.79 -10.19 37.66
N GLN A 289 31.78 -10.45 38.53
CA GLN A 289 31.54 -10.68 39.96
C GLN A 289 31.27 -9.38 40.72
N GLU A 290 31.80 -8.26 40.22
CA GLU A 290 31.50 -6.93 40.74
C GLU A 290 30.32 -6.34 40.00
N LYS A 291 29.45 -5.66 40.75
CA LYS A 291 28.24 -5.00 40.25
C LYS A 291 28.29 -3.54 40.66
N GLY A 292 27.59 -2.69 39.91
CA GLY A 292 27.24 -1.35 40.38
C GLY A 292 26.22 -1.40 41.52
N ASP A 293 25.53 -0.29 41.73
CA ASP A 293 24.62 -0.12 42.87
C ASP A 293 23.15 -0.13 42.48
N LEU A 294 22.29 -0.51 43.43
CA LEU A 294 20.85 -0.37 43.31
C LEU A 294 20.39 0.88 44.06
N ILE A 295 19.83 1.82 43.32
CA ILE A 295 19.31 3.11 43.82
C ILE A 295 17.80 2.98 43.94
N LEU A 296 17.30 3.14 45.17
CA LEU A 296 15.87 3.17 45.47
C LEU A 296 15.39 4.60 45.50
N GLN A 297 14.45 4.96 44.62
CA GLN A 297 13.77 6.24 44.64
C GLN A 297 12.38 6.06 45.28
N PHE A 298 12.11 6.79 46.36
CA PHE A 298 10.87 6.59 47.13
C PHE A 298 9.73 7.47 46.62
N ARG A 299 8.57 6.86 46.42
CA ARG A 299 7.31 7.54 46.15
C ARG A 299 6.38 7.35 47.36
N VAL A 300 6.24 8.42 48.13
CA VAL A 300 5.35 8.41 49.30
C VAL A 300 3.90 8.57 48.84
N ILE A 301 3.06 7.60 49.17
CA ILE A 301 1.62 7.61 48.92
C ILE A 301 0.92 8.20 50.14
N PHE A 302 0.20 9.30 49.92
CA PHE A 302 -0.63 9.94 50.94
C PHE A 302 -2.05 9.36 50.91
N PRO A 303 -2.73 9.25 52.07
CA PRO A 303 -4.14 8.88 52.12
C PRO A 303 -5.01 9.97 51.46
N GLU A 304 -6.07 9.57 50.75
CA GLU A 304 -6.96 10.52 50.07
C GLU A 304 -7.71 11.45 51.04
N ARG A 305 -8.06 10.95 52.23
CA ARG A 305 -8.82 11.70 53.25
C ARG A 305 -8.37 11.32 54.66
N LEU A 306 -8.45 12.28 55.58
CA LEU A 306 -8.16 12.11 57.00
C LEU A 306 -9.38 12.40 57.86
N THR A 307 -9.62 11.58 58.88
CA THR A 307 -10.72 11.80 59.84
C THR A 307 -10.42 12.99 60.77
N ALA A 308 -11.45 13.55 61.42
CA ALA A 308 -11.28 14.67 62.35
C ALA A 308 -10.35 14.31 63.53
N ASP A 309 -10.48 13.10 64.08
CA ASP A 309 -9.62 12.62 65.18
C ASP A 309 -8.16 12.44 64.74
N ALA A 310 -7.93 11.88 63.55
CA ALA A 310 -6.58 11.73 63.00
C ALA A 310 -5.91 13.09 62.75
N ARG A 311 -6.65 14.09 62.23
CA ARG A 311 -6.13 15.45 62.03
C ARG A 311 -5.68 16.11 63.33
N LYS A 312 -6.45 15.96 64.42
CA LYS A 312 -6.09 16.49 65.73
C LYS A 312 -4.78 15.85 66.25
N LYS A 313 -4.70 14.52 66.21
CA LYS A 313 -3.50 13.77 66.64
C LYS A 313 -2.25 14.15 65.85
N LEU A 314 -2.38 14.30 64.52
CA LEU A 314 -1.26 14.72 63.67
C LEU A 314 -0.79 16.15 63.99
N SER A 315 -1.72 17.07 64.26
CA SER A 315 -1.37 18.45 64.61
C SER A 315 -0.64 18.60 65.94
N GLU A 316 -0.79 17.64 66.86
CA GLU A 316 -0.06 17.61 68.14
C GLU A 316 1.35 17.00 67.98
N LEU A 317 1.54 16.11 67.01
CA LEU A 317 2.78 15.33 66.83
C LEU A 317 3.76 15.92 65.79
N LEU A 318 3.26 16.67 64.79
CA LEU A 318 4.08 17.19 63.69
C LEU A 318 4.43 18.69 63.90
N PRO A 319 5.67 19.10 63.66
CA PRO A 319 6.07 20.51 63.75
C PRO A 319 5.54 21.35 62.58
N GLY A 320 5.35 22.66 62.79
CA GLY A 320 5.29 23.62 61.68
C GLY A 320 3.91 23.98 61.14
N LYS A 321 2.85 23.96 61.96
CA LYS A 321 1.59 24.62 61.56
C LYS A 321 1.82 26.14 61.50
N SER A 322 2.00 26.68 60.29
CA SER A 322 2.09 28.12 60.08
C SER A 322 0.69 28.72 60.24
N GLU A 323 0.53 29.62 61.21
CA GLU A 323 -0.70 30.39 61.35
C GLU A 323 -0.63 31.57 60.37
N CYS A 324 -1.61 31.66 59.46
CA CYS A 324 -1.77 32.80 58.57
C CYS A 324 -2.76 33.77 59.22
N LEU A 325 -2.28 34.96 59.58
CA LEU A 325 -3.14 36.05 60.02
C LEU A 325 -3.64 36.77 58.76
N VAL A 326 -4.95 36.73 58.54
CA VAL A 326 -5.62 37.44 57.44
C VAL A 326 -5.99 38.83 57.96
N GLY A 327 -5.49 39.87 57.30
CA GLY A 327 -5.82 41.27 57.58
C GLY A 327 -7.20 41.66 57.03
N ASP A 328 -7.75 42.76 57.54
CA ASP A 328 -9.11 43.23 57.18
C ASP A 328 -9.25 43.60 55.68
N ASP A 329 -8.13 43.93 55.02
CA ASP A 329 -8.08 44.29 53.59
C ASP A 329 -7.65 43.13 52.67
N ASP A 330 -7.44 41.92 53.21
CA ASP A 330 -6.96 40.79 52.42
C ASP A 330 -8.09 40.09 51.65
N GLU A 331 -7.90 39.93 50.33
CA GLU A 331 -8.82 39.15 49.49
C GLU A 331 -8.62 37.64 49.72
N VAL A 332 -9.67 36.98 50.23
CA VAL A 332 -9.65 35.53 50.52
C VAL A 332 -10.17 34.75 49.30
N PHE A 333 -9.34 33.84 48.78
CA PHE A 333 -9.69 32.95 47.66
C PHE A 333 -9.75 31.49 48.11
N GLU A 334 -10.73 30.76 47.58
CA GLU A 334 -10.77 29.30 47.68
C GLU A 334 -9.94 28.68 46.56
N LEU A 335 -9.02 27.77 46.92
CA LEU A 335 -8.25 27.00 45.95
C LEU A 335 -9.15 25.95 45.31
N ASN A 336 -9.32 26.04 43.99
CA ASN A 336 -9.99 25.01 43.20
C ASN A 336 -8.97 24.01 42.64
N GLU A 337 -9.37 22.75 42.50
CA GLU A 337 -8.56 21.77 41.79
C GLU A 337 -8.31 22.21 40.35
N ILE A 338 -7.05 22.18 39.93
CA ILE A 338 -6.73 22.35 38.51
C ILE A 338 -7.25 21.11 37.81
N ALA A 339 -8.32 21.27 37.03
CA ALA A 339 -8.70 20.25 36.06
C ALA A 339 -7.54 20.11 35.07
N VAL A 340 -6.75 19.04 35.25
CA VAL A 340 -5.71 18.67 34.29
C VAL A 340 -6.44 18.14 33.07
N ASN A 341 -7.00 19.05 32.27
CA ASN A 341 -7.34 18.75 30.90
C ASN A 341 -6.03 18.29 30.28
N ARG A 342 -5.93 16.98 30.05
CA ARG A 342 -4.96 16.40 29.14
C ARG A 342 -5.15 17.17 27.85
N TYR A 343 -4.29 18.18 27.63
CA TYR A 343 -4.04 18.71 26.31
C TYR A 343 -3.57 17.50 25.50
N ARG A 344 -4.53 16.80 24.89
CA ARG A 344 -4.30 16.13 23.63
C ARG A 344 -3.82 17.26 22.73
N HIS A 345 -2.50 17.40 22.64
CA HIS A 345 -1.89 17.85 21.41
C HIS A 345 -2.37 16.85 20.36
N GLU A 346 -3.52 17.16 19.74
CA GLU A 346 -3.77 16.73 18.38
C GLU A 346 -2.71 17.43 17.55
N GLU A 347 -1.52 16.80 17.47
CA GLU A 347 -0.60 17.09 16.39
C GLU A 347 -1.33 16.73 15.11
N SER A 348 -1.71 17.79 14.42
CA SER A 348 -2.15 17.79 13.05
C SER A 348 -1.03 17.18 12.20
N HIS A 349 -1.19 15.89 11.87
CA HIS A 349 -0.43 15.27 10.80
C HIS A 349 -0.80 15.92 9.47
N HIS A 350 -0.09 16.98 9.11
CA HIS A 350 0.08 17.43 7.74
C HIS A 350 1.50 17.14 7.27
N GLY A 351 1.61 16.12 6.40
CA GLY A 351 2.49 16.01 5.25
C GLY A 351 3.99 16.30 5.39
N GLY A 352 4.81 15.25 5.23
CA GLY A 352 6.23 15.37 4.89
C GLY A 352 6.84 13.99 4.62
N GLU A 353 7.38 13.82 3.41
CA GLU A 353 8.00 12.61 2.87
C GLU A 353 9.33 12.22 3.54
N GLU A 354 9.78 10.99 3.21
CA GLU A 354 11.16 10.46 3.21
C GLU A 354 11.78 9.82 4.47
N GLY A 355 12.37 8.62 4.24
CA GLY A 355 13.33 7.92 5.11
C GLY A 355 12.85 6.52 5.52
N GLY A 356 12.98 5.46 4.72
CA GLY A 356 14.24 4.97 4.19
C GLY A 356 14.86 4.00 5.22
N VAL A 357 14.45 2.74 5.20
CA VAL A 357 15.12 1.66 5.94
C VAL A 357 16.53 1.55 5.35
N ARG A 358 17.53 2.00 6.09
CA ARG A 358 18.92 1.91 5.68
C ARG A 358 19.54 0.69 6.34
N CYS A 359 19.38 -0.46 5.69
CA CYS A 359 20.31 -1.57 5.89
C CYS A 359 21.66 -1.10 5.34
N GLN A 360 22.66 -0.99 6.21
CA GLN A 360 24.05 -0.90 5.76
C GLN A 360 24.64 -2.30 5.86
N HIS A 361 24.79 -2.94 4.71
CA HIS A 361 25.81 -3.94 4.48
C HIS A 361 27.15 -3.22 4.35
N GLN A 362 28.17 -3.71 5.06
CA GLN A 362 29.56 -3.36 4.79
C GLN A 362 30.18 -4.46 3.94
#